data_AF-A0A9D2QYX7-F1
#
_entry.id   AF-A0A9D2QYX7-F1
#
_cell.length_a   1.000
_cell.length_b   1.000
_cell.length_c   1.000
_cell.angle_alpha   90.00
_cell.angle_beta   90.00
_cell.angle_gamma   90.00
#
_symmetry.space_group_name_H-M   'P 1'
#
loop_
_entity.id
_entity.type
_entity.pdbx_description
1 polymer ?
#
loop_
_entity_poly.entity_id
_entity_poly.type
_entity_poly.pdbx_seq_one_letter_code
_entity_poly.pdbx_strand_id
1 'polypeptide(L)'
;MKEEKGNEHMIKLNFAGIRTRQELHEYLEEKLQLPRTQGESLDNIYDFLTMAAGRLHIIVEGITGRHAKLGGYLDGVVRTLRAAEAVTEGLTLEVKEQMDADKEWLDNPAVVEQSCAFHRPVMLELGEAPVPISGQEGLFYRAEGMPYLRLRFANAADVQIEIGGVRYPFLETDKDIWTVDLPLDSGFYYVSLYVDNCLVLSPFLPIGYGCCRPINFLEVGPMEDFCLMRKVPHGTIRHEYLNSAVTGRTETCICYVPPGYEEGEEEYPVLYLQHGFGENERGWIWQGKVNHIMDNLLAEKRAVPMLIVMADGMVMTDCGPGKIRLKQDLFPEVLVQDIIPFIEKKYRVKKDRQHRAMAGLSMGSVQTSMLLGKHPELFSWGGLFSGFLHNIIGENPDNSHLDTVRKPEFSQSMNLLFRGMGRQDGFWKNFEEDDAFCEKYDVKCVRREYEGGHDWNVWRKCIHDFLPMLFC
;
A
#
# COMPACT_ATOMS: atom_id res chain seq x y z
N MET A 1 -39.79 -15.52 4.55
CA MET A 1 -39.16 -16.34 3.49
C MET A 1 -37.69 -16.00 3.51
N LYS A 2 -36.81 -17.00 3.60
CA LYS A 2 -35.36 -16.81 3.59
C LYS A 2 -34.94 -16.42 2.16
N GLU A 3 -34.30 -15.27 2.00
CA GLU A 3 -33.49 -15.00 0.81
C GLU A 3 -32.20 -15.82 0.93
N GLU A 4 -32.03 -16.79 0.04
CA GLU A 4 -30.77 -17.49 -0.14
C GLU A 4 -29.75 -16.50 -0.69
N LYS A 5 -28.63 -16.35 0.01
CA LYS A 5 -27.43 -15.65 -0.46
C LYS A 5 -27.01 -16.29 -1.79
N GLY A 6 -27.11 -15.54 -2.89
CA GLY A 6 -26.57 -15.98 -4.18
C GLY A 6 -25.06 -16.14 -4.06
N ASN A 7 -24.56 -17.37 -4.11
CA ASN A 7 -23.15 -17.66 -4.24
C ASN A 7 -22.66 -17.07 -5.57
N GLU A 8 -21.67 -16.17 -5.53
CA GLU A 8 -20.87 -15.84 -6.70
C GLU A 8 -20.11 -17.08 -7.15
N HIS A 9 -20.33 -17.49 -8.40
CA HIS A 9 -19.61 -18.62 -8.99
C HIS A 9 -18.38 -18.07 -9.71
N MET A 10 -17.18 -18.51 -9.34
CA MET A 10 -15.92 -18.07 -9.94
C MET A 10 -15.30 -19.17 -10.78
N ILE A 11 -14.94 -18.87 -12.03
CA ILE A 11 -14.26 -19.78 -12.96
C ILE A 11 -12.91 -19.18 -13.36
N LYS A 12 -11.83 -19.92 -13.13
CA LYS A 12 -10.48 -19.53 -13.56
C LYS A 12 -10.07 -20.31 -14.80
N LEU A 13 -9.76 -19.59 -15.88
CA LEU A 13 -9.27 -20.10 -17.15
C LEU A 13 -7.80 -19.72 -17.29
N ASN A 14 -6.90 -20.70 -17.16
CA ASN A 14 -5.46 -20.50 -17.31
C ASN A 14 -4.98 -21.24 -18.56
N PHE A 15 -4.53 -20.48 -19.55
CA PHE A 15 -4.09 -20.99 -20.85
C PHE A 15 -2.58 -21.24 -20.93
N ALA A 16 -1.85 -21.09 -19.81
CA ALA A 16 -0.43 -21.39 -19.74
C ALA A 16 -0.18 -22.88 -20.03
N GLY A 17 0.73 -23.16 -20.97
CA GLY A 17 1.11 -24.53 -21.31
C GLY A 17 0.21 -25.24 -22.33
N ILE A 18 -0.92 -24.64 -22.75
CA ILE A 18 -1.75 -25.15 -23.86
C ILE A 18 -1.04 -24.87 -25.19
N ARG A 19 -0.93 -25.88 -26.06
CA ARG A 19 -0.09 -25.82 -27.28
C ARG A 19 -0.86 -26.02 -28.57
N THR A 20 -2.08 -26.58 -28.50
CA THR A 20 -2.92 -26.87 -29.67
C THR A 20 -4.36 -26.38 -29.49
N ARG A 21 -5.07 -26.16 -30.61
CA ARG A 21 -6.47 -25.72 -30.58
C ARG A 21 -7.39 -26.78 -29.97
N GLN A 22 -7.11 -28.05 -30.25
CA GLN A 22 -7.84 -29.18 -29.67
C GLN A 22 -7.68 -29.20 -28.14
N GLU A 23 -6.45 -29.07 -27.60
CA GLU A 23 -6.21 -28.98 -26.16
C GLU A 23 -6.96 -27.79 -25.53
N LEU A 24 -6.96 -26.63 -26.22
CA LEU A 24 -7.68 -25.44 -25.74
C LEU A 24 -9.19 -25.69 -25.69
N HIS A 25 -9.76 -26.33 -26.72
CA HIS A 25 -11.19 -26.61 -26.79
C HIS A 25 -11.61 -27.65 -25.75
N GLU A 26 -10.87 -28.75 -25.60
CA GLU A 26 -11.11 -29.77 -24.57
C GLU A 26 -11.01 -29.19 -23.15
N TYR A 27 -10.03 -28.30 -22.91
CA TYR A 27 -9.89 -27.58 -21.64
C TYR A 27 -11.11 -26.71 -21.33
N LEU A 28 -11.63 -25.99 -22.33
CA LEU A 28 -12.82 -25.14 -22.17
C LEU A 28 -14.09 -25.98 -21.94
N GLU A 29 -14.26 -27.09 -22.68
CA GLU A 29 -15.37 -28.02 -22.45
C GLU A 29 -15.35 -28.56 -21.01
N GLU A 30 -14.18 -28.92 -20.48
CA GLU A 30 -14.03 -29.40 -19.11
C GLU A 30 -14.33 -28.30 -18.08
N LYS A 31 -13.70 -27.12 -18.21
CA LYS A 31 -13.81 -26.04 -17.22
C LYS A 31 -15.17 -25.38 -17.18
N LEU A 32 -15.84 -25.29 -18.32
CA LEU A 32 -17.18 -24.71 -18.43
C LEU A 32 -18.29 -25.79 -18.39
N GLN A 33 -17.94 -27.06 -18.21
CA GLN A 33 -18.87 -28.20 -18.19
C GLN A 33 -19.79 -28.27 -19.42
N LEU A 34 -19.23 -27.98 -20.60
CA LEU A 34 -19.98 -27.96 -21.86
C LEU A 34 -20.20 -29.39 -22.37
N PRO A 35 -21.30 -29.66 -23.09
CA PRO A 35 -21.50 -30.95 -23.76
C PRO A 35 -20.40 -31.17 -24.81
N ARG A 36 -19.81 -32.37 -24.85
CA ARG A 36 -18.79 -32.73 -25.85
C ARG A 36 -19.36 -32.64 -27.25
N THR A 37 -18.79 -31.79 -28.10
CA THR A 37 -19.22 -31.63 -29.49
C THR A 37 -18.13 -32.01 -30.49
N GLN A 38 -18.51 -32.44 -31.70
CA GLN A 38 -17.56 -32.65 -32.79
C GLN A 38 -17.30 -31.31 -33.50
N GLY A 39 -16.33 -30.53 -33.03
CA GLY A 39 -15.82 -29.34 -33.73
C GLY A 39 -15.35 -28.22 -32.80
N GLU A 40 -14.43 -27.37 -33.28
CA GLU A 40 -13.87 -26.22 -32.54
C GLU A 40 -14.80 -24.98 -32.55
N SER A 41 -16.13 -25.15 -32.52
CA SER A 41 -17.03 -23.97 -32.53
C SER A 41 -17.06 -23.27 -31.17
N LEU A 42 -16.97 -21.94 -31.20
CA LEU A 42 -17.08 -21.10 -30.00
C LEU A 42 -18.53 -20.77 -29.62
N ASP A 43 -19.51 -21.14 -30.46
CA ASP A 43 -20.93 -20.83 -30.25
C ASP A 43 -21.45 -21.46 -28.94
N ASN A 44 -21.00 -22.68 -28.63
CA ASN A 44 -21.38 -23.37 -27.39
C ASN A 44 -20.92 -22.64 -26.12
N ILE A 45 -19.75 -21.98 -26.19
CA ILE A 45 -19.22 -21.19 -25.07
C ILE A 45 -20.07 -19.93 -24.89
N TYR A 46 -20.42 -19.26 -25.98
CA TYR A 46 -21.28 -18.09 -25.96
C TYR A 46 -22.67 -18.41 -25.42
N ASP A 47 -23.30 -19.48 -25.92
CA ASP A 47 -24.64 -19.90 -25.51
C ASP A 47 -24.66 -20.29 -24.02
N PHE A 48 -23.64 -21.02 -23.54
CA PHE A 48 -23.53 -21.36 -22.12
C PHE A 48 -23.44 -20.11 -21.23
N LEU A 49 -22.57 -19.17 -21.59
CA LEU A 49 -22.37 -17.97 -20.79
C LEU A 49 -23.59 -17.05 -20.80
N THR A 50 -24.30 -16.97 -21.92
CA THR A 50 -25.51 -16.16 -22.04
C THR A 50 -26.75 -16.79 -21.41
N MET A 51 -26.75 -18.11 -21.20
CA MET A 51 -27.80 -18.84 -20.50
C MET A 51 -27.52 -19.05 -19.00
N ALA A 52 -26.32 -18.72 -18.52
CA ALA A 52 -25.95 -18.90 -17.12
C ALA A 52 -26.81 -18.00 -16.20
N ALA A 53 -27.46 -18.60 -15.21
CA ALA A 53 -28.27 -17.86 -14.22
C ALA A 53 -27.45 -17.62 -12.95
N GLY A 54 -27.28 -16.35 -12.54
CA GLY A 54 -26.55 -15.94 -11.34
C GLY A 54 -25.29 -15.12 -11.62
N ARG A 55 -24.65 -14.58 -10.57
CA ARG A 55 -23.38 -13.84 -10.72
C ARG A 55 -22.23 -14.81 -11.01
N LEU A 56 -21.63 -14.67 -12.20
CA LEU A 56 -20.52 -15.48 -12.68
C LEU A 56 -19.31 -14.56 -12.89
N HIS A 57 -18.18 -14.90 -12.27
CA HIS A 57 -16.93 -14.16 -12.45
C HIS A 57 -15.88 -15.05 -13.12
N ILE A 58 -15.39 -14.64 -14.29
CA ILE A 58 -14.38 -15.38 -15.06
C ILE A 58 -13.06 -14.63 -15.01
N ILE A 59 -12.00 -15.31 -14.58
CA ILE A 59 -10.63 -14.80 -14.60
C ILE A 59 -9.85 -15.55 -15.67
N VAL A 60 -9.25 -14.82 -16.61
CA VAL A 60 -8.44 -15.37 -17.69
C VAL A 60 -6.97 -15.02 -17.47
N GLU A 61 -6.11 -16.05 -17.47
CA GLU A 61 -4.67 -15.97 -17.23
C GLU A 61 -3.90 -16.78 -18.30
N GLY A 62 -2.59 -16.56 -18.45
CA GLY A 62 -1.72 -17.35 -19.33
C GLY A 62 -1.80 -17.01 -20.83
N ILE A 63 -2.31 -15.81 -21.16
CA ILE A 63 -2.27 -15.25 -22.51
C ILE A 63 -0.90 -14.60 -22.70
N THR A 64 0.03 -15.29 -23.36
CA THR A 64 1.34 -14.73 -23.74
C THR A 64 1.41 -14.36 -25.22
N GLY A 65 2.17 -13.32 -25.55
CA GLY A 65 2.45 -12.95 -26.95
C GLY A 65 3.18 -14.03 -27.77
N ARG A 66 3.67 -15.12 -27.14
CA ARG A 66 4.37 -16.24 -27.81
C ARG A 66 3.44 -17.34 -28.34
N HIS A 67 2.12 -17.19 -28.25
CA HIS A 67 1.12 -18.14 -28.79
C HIS A 67 0.98 -18.08 -30.34
N ALA A 68 2.07 -18.01 -31.10
CA ALA A 68 2.05 -17.85 -32.56
C ALA A 68 1.27 -18.94 -33.33
N LYS A 69 1.02 -20.11 -32.72
CA LYS A 69 0.18 -21.19 -33.30
C LYS A 69 -1.30 -21.13 -32.89
N LEU A 70 -1.61 -20.50 -31.77
CA LEU A 70 -2.96 -20.42 -31.19
C LEU A 70 -3.63 -19.06 -31.45
N GLY A 71 -2.85 -18.00 -31.67
CA GLY A 71 -3.26 -16.59 -31.65
C GLY A 71 -4.66 -16.31 -32.18
N GLY A 72 -4.94 -16.62 -33.46
CA GLY A 72 -6.25 -16.31 -34.04
C GLY A 72 -7.45 -17.01 -33.36
N TYR A 73 -7.27 -18.20 -32.79
CA TYR A 73 -8.33 -18.95 -32.11
C TYR A 73 -8.43 -18.58 -30.62
N LEU A 74 -7.30 -18.37 -29.93
CA LEU A 74 -7.29 -17.85 -28.57
C LEU A 74 -7.91 -16.44 -28.49
N ASP A 75 -7.57 -15.57 -29.45
CA ASP A 75 -8.22 -14.25 -29.62
C ASP A 75 -9.71 -14.41 -29.90
N GLY A 76 -10.10 -15.46 -30.63
CA GLY A 76 -11.49 -15.86 -30.84
C GLY A 76 -12.18 -16.15 -29.52
N VAL A 77 -11.59 -17.01 -28.67
CA VAL A 77 -12.13 -17.35 -27.34
C VAL A 77 -12.29 -16.11 -26.49
N VAL A 78 -11.25 -15.27 -26.35
CA VAL A 78 -11.31 -14.05 -25.53
C VAL A 78 -12.37 -13.08 -26.06
N ARG A 79 -12.48 -12.91 -27.38
CA ARG A 79 -13.57 -12.12 -27.99
C ARG A 79 -14.95 -12.69 -27.67
N THR A 80 -15.12 -14.00 -27.71
CA THR A 80 -16.38 -14.66 -27.36
C THR A 80 -16.73 -14.45 -25.89
N LEU A 81 -15.76 -14.55 -24.97
CA LEU A 81 -15.96 -14.27 -23.54
C LEU A 81 -16.39 -12.81 -23.31
N ARG A 82 -15.71 -11.84 -23.95
CA ARG A 82 -16.07 -10.41 -23.89
C ARG A 82 -17.44 -10.12 -24.52
N ALA A 83 -17.79 -10.80 -25.60
CA ALA A 83 -19.09 -10.66 -26.24
C ALA A 83 -20.22 -11.15 -25.32
N ALA A 84 -20.01 -12.25 -24.59
CA ALA A 84 -20.98 -12.74 -23.61
C ALA A 84 -21.09 -11.79 -22.40
N GLU A 85 -19.96 -11.31 -21.85
CA GLU A 85 -19.95 -10.31 -20.76
C GLU A 85 -20.80 -9.08 -21.10
N ALA A 86 -20.72 -8.59 -22.34
CA ALA A 86 -21.44 -7.40 -22.78
C ALA A 86 -22.98 -7.55 -22.78
N VAL A 87 -23.50 -8.78 -22.81
CA VAL A 87 -24.94 -9.04 -22.96
C VAL A 87 -25.56 -9.81 -21.79
N THR A 88 -24.75 -10.28 -20.84
CA THR A 88 -25.20 -11.11 -19.72
C THR A 88 -25.06 -10.36 -18.39
N GLU A 89 -26.20 -10.00 -17.80
CA GLU A 89 -26.23 -9.33 -16.50
C GLU A 89 -25.71 -10.26 -15.39
N GLY A 90 -24.69 -9.80 -14.66
CA GLY A 90 -24.05 -10.59 -13.60
C GLY A 90 -22.85 -11.43 -14.05
N LEU A 91 -22.50 -11.44 -15.34
CA LEU A 91 -21.24 -11.97 -15.83
C LEU A 91 -20.16 -10.88 -15.79
N THR A 92 -19.00 -11.19 -15.22
CA THR A 92 -17.84 -10.28 -15.18
C THR A 92 -16.59 -11.04 -15.65
N LEU A 93 -15.76 -10.39 -16.46
CA LEU A 93 -14.56 -10.98 -17.05
C LEU A 93 -13.32 -10.14 -16.71
N GLU A 94 -12.41 -10.73 -15.96
CA GLU A 94 -11.07 -10.20 -15.71
C GLU A 94 -10.07 -10.91 -16.63
N VAL A 95 -9.32 -10.16 -17.43
CA VAL A 95 -8.22 -10.71 -18.24
C VAL A 95 -6.93 -10.17 -17.67
N LYS A 96 -6.12 -11.05 -17.07
CA LYS A 96 -4.79 -10.70 -16.57
C LYS A 96 -3.78 -10.89 -17.70
N GLU A 97 -3.37 -9.78 -18.30
CA GLU A 97 -2.30 -9.80 -19.30
C GLU A 97 -0.96 -10.14 -18.62
N GLN A 98 -0.24 -11.11 -19.18
CA GLN A 98 1.08 -11.50 -18.71
C GLN A 98 2.11 -10.56 -19.36
N MET A 99 2.75 -9.70 -18.56
CA MET A 99 3.76 -8.74 -19.00
C MET A 99 4.92 -9.44 -19.75
N ASP A 100 5.38 -8.84 -20.85
CA ASP A 100 6.52 -9.33 -21.63
C ASP A 100 7.84 -9.00 -20.91
N ALA A 101 8.42 -10.02 -20.28
CA ALA A 101 9.62 -9.91 -19.44
C ALA A 101 10.86 -9.36 -20.17
N ASP A 102 10.89 -9.42 -21.50
CA ASP A 102 12.05 -9.00 -22.31
C ASP A 102 12.11 -7.48 -22.55
N LYS A 103 11.04 -6.70 -22.27
CA LYS A 103 10.99 -5.27 -22.63
C LYS A 103 10.53 -4.30 -21.53
N GLU A 104 9.71 -4.72 -20.57
CA GLU A 104 9.12 -3.78 -19.58
C GLU A 104 9.85 -3.74 -18.23
N TRP A 105 10.83 -4.61 -18.01
CA TRP A 105 11.44 -4.79 -16.69
C TRP A 105 12.56 -3.80 -16.33
N LEU A 106 13.31 -3.31 -17.33
CA LEU A 106 14.42 -2.37 -17.08
C LEU A 106 13.98 -0.96 -16.68
N ASP A 107 12.76 -0.60 -17.04
CA ASP A 107 12.15 0.68 -16.71
C ASP A 107 11.11 0.57 -15.60
N ASN A 108 10.95 -0.61 -14.96
CA ASN A 108 9.93 -0.82 -13.93
C ASN A 108 10.20 0.12 -12.73
N PRO A 109 9.37 1.15 -12.51
CA PRO A 109 9.67 2.14 -11.49
C PRO A 109 9.55 1.56 -10.07
N ALA A 110 8.82 0.45 -9.88
CA ALA A 110 8.74 -0.27 -8.61
C ALA A 110 10.11 -0.80 -8.15
N VAL A 111 11.04 -1.06 -9.07
CA VAL A 111 12.39 -1.55 -8.78
C VAL A 111 13.44 -0.44 -8.87
N VAL A 112 13.29 0.52 -9.79
CA VAL A 112 14.25 1.63 -9.95
C VAL A 112 14.11 2.70 -8.86
N GLU A 113 12.92 2.89 -8.28
CA GLU A 113 12.64 3.93 -7.28
C GLU A 113 12.69 3.43 -5.82
N GLN A 114 13.34 2.29 -5.56
CA GLN A 114 13.41 1.75 -4.20
C GLN A 114 14.44 2.50 -3.35
N SER A 115 14.10 2.76 -2.09
CA SER A 115 14.98 3.38 -1.10
C SER A 115 16.18 2.48 -0.79
N CYS A 116 17.39 2.95 -1.12
CA CYS A 116 18.66 2.31 -0.77
C CYS A 116 18.79 0.82 -1.14
N ALA A 117 18.64 0.45 -2.42
CA ALA A 117 19.25 -0.77 -2.96
C ALA A 117 20.60 -0.41 -3.61
N PHE A 118 21.68 -1.12 -3.23
CA PHE A 118 23.02 -0.87 -3.75
C PHE A 118 23.08 -1.31 -5.24
N HIS A 119 22.99 -0.32 -6.14
CA HIS A 119 23.13 -0.35 -7.62
C HIS A 119 21.81 -0.32 -8.43
N ARG A 120 21.81 0.51 -9.48
CA ARG A 120 20.84 0.45 -10.59
C ARG A 120 21.10 -0.85 -11.40
N PRO A 121 20.08 -1.59 -11.86
CA PRO A 121 20.26 -2.77 -12.70
C PRO A 121 21.05 -2.45 -13.99
N VAL A 122 21.88 -3.39 -14.46
CA VAL A 122 22.61 -3.31 -15.74
C VAL A 122 22.28 -4.54 -16.57
N MET A 123 22.08 -4.36 -17.88
CA MET A 123 21.82 -5.45 -18.83
C MET A 123 23.09 -6.23 -19.19
N LEU A 124 22.98 -7.55 -19.33
CA LEU A 124 24.02 -8.40 -19.92
C LEU A 124 23.42 -9.25 -21.03
N GLU A 125 23.98 -9.19 -22.23
CA GLU A 125 23.62 -10.07 -23.34
C GLU A 125 24.33 -11.43 -23.26
N LEU A 126 23.72 -12.46 -23.83
CA LEU A 126 24.28 -13.81 -23.91
C LEU A 126 25.56 -13.80 -24.78
N GLY A 127 26.73 -13.90 -24.16
CA GLY A 127 28.01 -14.13 -24.85
C GLY A 127 29.12 -13.12 -24.55
N GLU A 128 28.86 -12.06 -23.79
CA GLU A 128 29.92 -11.15 -23.32
C GLU A 128 30.61 -11.65 -22.05
N ALA A 129 31.89 -11.28 -21.89
CA ALA A 129 32.66 -11.63 -20.69
C ALA A 129 32.01 -11.01 -19.43
N PRO A 130 31.98 -11.74 -18.30
CA PRO A 130 31.25 -11.31 -17.12
C PRO A 130 31.82 -10.00 -16.55
N VAL A 131 30.99 -8.96 -16.54
CA VAL A 131 31.20 -7.72 -15.77
C VAL A 131 30.94 -8.06 -14.28
N PRO A 132 31.61 -7.42 -13.29
CA PRO A 132 31.87 -8.00 -11.97
C PRO A 132 30.60 -8.35 -11.19
N ILE A 133 30.73 -9.29 -10.24
CA ILE A 133 29.75 -9.95 -9.34
C ILE A 133 28.61 -9.05 -8.79
N SER A 134 28.71 -7.72 -8.85
CA SER A 134 27.67 -6.76 -8.53
C SER A 134 26.64 -6.60 -9.68
N GLY A 135 25.54 -7.35 -9.61
CA GLY A 135 24.41 -7.22 -10.55
C GLY A 135 23.45 -8.42 -10.56
N GLN A 136 23.53 -9.27 -9.55
CA GLN A 136 23.04 -10.64 -9.59
C GLN A 136 22.19 -11.01 -8.36
N GLU A 137 21.97 -10.06 -7.45
CA GLU A 137 21.26 -10.26 -6.19
C GLU A 137 20.16 -9.21 -6.04
N GLY A 138 18.98 -9.61 -5.56
CA GLY A 138 17.82 -8.74 -5.42
C GLY A 138 16.51 -9.43 -5.78
N LEU A 139 15.51 -8.60 -6.09
CA LEU A 139 14.19 -9.00 -6.59
C LEU A 139 14.19 -9.05 -8.12
N PHE A 140 13.76 -10.18 -8.65
CA PHE A 140 13.68 -10.48 -10.08
C PHE A 140 12.31 -11.05 -10.41
N TYR A 141 12.00 -11.21 -11.69
CA TYR A 141 10.72 -11.73 -12.16
C TYR A 141 10.96 -12.81 -13.20
N ARG A 142 10.17 -13.88 -13.11
CA ARG A 142 10.13 -14.91 -14.14
C ARG A 142 9.44 -14.38 -15.40
N ALA A 143 9.56 -15.10 -16.51
CA ALA A 143 8.90 -14.74 -17.77
C ALA A 143 7.37 -14.69 -17.64
N GLU A 144 6.83 -15.36 -16.64
CA GLU A 144 5.43 -15.37 -16.24
C GLU A 144 5.00 -14.25 -15.29
N GLY A 145 5.91 -13.34 -14.93
CA GLY A 145 5.62 -12.25 -14.01
C GLY A 145 5.61 -12.66 -12.53
N MET A 146 5.95 -13.91 -12.21
CA MET A 146 6.13 -14.34 -10.82
C MET A 146 7.40 -13.71 -10.23
N PRO A 147 7.33 -12.95 -9.13
CA PRO A 147 8.51 -12.41 -8.49
C PRO A 147 9.31 -13.54 -7.84
N TYR A 148 10.63 -13.41 -7.85
CA TYR A 148 11.54 -14.31 -7.16
C TYR A 148 12.76 -13.55 -6.63
N LEU A 149 13.32 -14.00 -5.52
CA LEU A 149 14.57 -13.46 -5.01
C LEU A 149 15.74 -14.33 -5.45
N ARG A 150 16.88 -13.69 -5.71
CA ARG A 150 18.18 -14.34 -5.83
C ARG A 150 19.14 -13.62 -4.91
N LEU A 151 19.78 -14.32 -3.98
CA LEU A 151 20.69 -13.75 -3.00
C LEU A 151 21.88 -14.71 -2.78
N ARG A 152 23.04 -14.16 -2.43
CA ARG A 152 24.24 -14.93 -2.15
C ARG A 152 24.49 -15.01 -0.64
N PHE A 153 24.55 -16.24 -0.12
CA PHE A 153 24.96 -16.51 1.25
C PHE A 153 26.00 -17.63 1.28
N ALA A 154 27.27 -17.23 1.36
CA ALA A 154 28.38 -18.15 1.31
C ALA A 154 28.44 -19.03 2.56
N ASN A 155 28.54 -20.35 2.35
CA ASN A 155 28.55 -21.37 3.41
C ASN A 155 27.28 -21.42 4.28
N ALA A 156 26.18 -20.80 3.86
CA ALA A 156 24.89 -20.99 4.53
C ALA A 156 24.43 -22.45 4.37
N ALA A 157 23.70 -22.97 5.35
CA ALA A 157 23.06 -24.27 5.29
C ALA A 157 21.55 -24.16 5.06
N ASP A 158 20.92 -23.08 5.56
CA ASP A 158 19.50 -22.79 5.42
C ASP A 158 19.28 -21.29 5.18
N VAL A 159 18.43 -20.96 4.21
CA VAL A 159 18.03 -19.58 3.92
C VAL A 159 16.52 -19.54 3.74
N GLN A 160 15.86 -18.63 4.46
CA GLN A 160 14.40 -18.51 4.49
C GLN A 160 13.99 -17.04 4.50
N ILE A 161 12.86 -16.71 3.87
CA ILE A 161 12.23 -15.39 3.99
C ILE A 161 10.84 -15.55 4.58
N GLU A 162 10.50 -14.68 5.53
CA GLU A 162 9.18 -14.62 6.14
C GLU A 162 8.45 -13.36 5.68
N ILE A 163 7.24 -13.54 5.14
CA ILE A 163 6.39 -12.49 4.57
C ILE A 163 4.96 -12.75 5.06
N GLY A 164 4.34 -11.77 5.72
CA GLY A 164 2.97 -11.92 6.22
C GLY A 164 2.75 -13.12 7.15
N GLY A 165 3.78 -13.56 7.89
CA GLY A 165 3.74 -14.74 8.76
C GLY A 165 3.93 -16.08 8.04
N VAL A 166 4.13 -16.08 6.72
CA VAL A 166 4.43 -17.27 5.92
C VAL A 166 5.93 -17.34 5.65
N ARG A 167 6.55 -18.50 5.88
CA ARG A 167 7.97 -18.74 5.57
C ARG A 167 8.14 -19.45 4.24
N TYR A 168 9.03 -18.90 3.42
CA TYR A 168 9.42 -19.43 2.12
C TYR A 168 10.91 -19.85 2.19
N PRO A 169 11.22 -21.15 2.09
CA PRO A 169 12.60 -21.60 2.04
C PRO A 169 13.21 -21.32 0.66
N PHE A 170 14.47 -20.89 0.64
CA PHE A 170 15.24 -20.75 -0.59
C PHE A 170 15.82 -22.11 -1.00
N LEU A 171 16.00 -22.27 -2.29
CA LEU A 171 16.76 -23.37 -2.89
C LEU A 171 18.14 -22.86 -3.29
N GLU A 172 19.19 -23.56 -2.89
CA GLU A 172 20.53 -23.33 -3.43
C GLU A 172 20.56 -23.83 -4.89
N THR A 173 20.66 -22.90 -5.84
CA THR A 173 20.60 -23.19 -7.29
C THR A 173 21.98 -23.27 -7.92
N ASP A 174 22.93 -22.51 -7.39
CA ASP A 174 24.36 -22.61 -7.65
C ASP A 174 25.10 -22.48 -6.32
N LYS A 175 26.38 -22.84 -6.27
CA LYS A 175 27.20 -22.71 -5.06
C LYS A 175 27.07 -21.30 -4.45
N ASP A 176 26.63 -21.24 -3.19
CA ASP A 176 26.37 -20.03 -2.39
C ASP A 176 25.20 -19.15 -2.90
N ILE A 177 24.49 -19.55 -3.95
CA ILE A 177 23.42 -18.77 -4.58
C ILE A 177 22.07 -19.39 -4.26
N TRP A 178 21.24 -18.62 -3.57
CA TRP A 178 19.95 -19.02 -3.05
C TRP A 178 18.84 -18.31 -3.82
N THR A 179 17.83 -19.04 -4.25
CA THR A 179 16.65 -18.48 -4.91
C THR A 179 15.35 -18.94 -4.29
N VAL A 180 14.34 -18.08 -4.29
CA VAL A 180 12.98 -18.42 -3.86
C VAL A 180 11.96 -17.74 -4.76
N ASP A 181 10.99 -18.50 -5.26
CA ASP A 181 9.84 -17.97 -5.97
C ASP A 181 8.79 -17.48 -4.96
N LEU A 182 8.22 -16.31 -5.21
CA LEU A 182 7.31 -15.62 -4.31
C LEU A 182 5.95 -15.48 -5.00
N PRO A 183 4.93 -16.28 -4.64
CA PRO A 183 3.59 -16.13 -5.19
C PRO A 183 2.86 -14.96 -4.52
N LEU A 184 3.39 -13.75 -4.71
CA LEU A 184 2.87 -12.50 -4.15
C LEU A 184 2.17 -11.69 -5.25
N ASP A 185 1.08 -11.04 -4.86
CA ASP A 185 0.44 -10.02 -5.69
C ASP A 185 1.28 -8.72 -5.71
N SER A 186 0.89 -7.77 -6.56
CA SER A 186 1.51 -6.45 -6.60
C SER A 186 1.30 -5.70 -5.28
N GLY A 187 2.36 -5.08 -4.77
CA GLY A 187 2.29 -4.22 -3.60
C GLY A 187 3.56 -4.22 -2.75
N PHE A 188 3.43 -3.59 -1.59
CA PHE A 188 4.42 -3.49 -0.56
C PHE A 188 4.33 -4.67 0.41
N TYR A 189 5.49 -5.24 0.76
CA TYR A 189 5.61 -6.31 1.75
C TYR A 189 6.82 -6.10 2.66
N TYR A 190 6.61 -6.04 3.98
CA TYR A 190 7.72 -6.21 4.92
C TYR A 190 8.23 -7.64 4.87
N VAL A 191 9.56 -7.82 4.93
CA VAL A 191 10.17 -9.14 4.87
C VAL A 191 11.24 -9.34 5.94
N SER A 192 11.29 -10.53 6.52
CA SER A 192 12.35 -10.96 7.45
C SER A 192 13.15 -12.09 6.85
N LEU A 193 14.44 -11.86 6.61
CA LEU A 193 15.33 -12.85 6.02
C LEU A 193 16.10 -13.58 7.13
N TYR A 194 16.11 -14.90 7.07
CA TYR A 194 16.81 -15.77 8.00
C TYR A 194 17.88 -16.57 7.26
N VAL A 195 19.11 -16.55 7.76
CA VAL A 195 20.22 -17.37 7.27
C VAL A 195 20.72 -18.18 8.46
N ASP A 196 20.65 -19.50 8.37
CA ASP A 196 20.93 -20.43 9.46
C ASP A 196 20.18 -20.06 10.74
N ASN A 197 18.88 -19.75 10.59
CA ASN A 197 17.97 -19.24 11.63
C ASN A 197 18.34 -17.89 12.26
N CYS A 198 19.37 -17.21 11.77
CA CYS A 198 19.73 -15.86 12.21
C CYS A 198 19.01 -14.82 11.35
N LEU A 199 18.26 -13.91 11.98
CA LEU A 199 17.65 -12.77 11.30
C LEU A 199 18.76 -11.85 10.76
N VAL A 200 18.73 -11.57 9.46
CA VAL A 200 19.71 -10.73 8.76
C VAL A 200 19.02 -9.66 7.93
N LEU A 201 19.77 -8.61 7.60
CA LEU A 201 19.40 -7.63 6.59
C LEU A 201 20.24 -7.84 5.34
N SER A 202 19.60 -7.89 4.18
CA SER A 202 20.27 -7.90 2.90
C SER A 202 20.46 -6.46 2.40
N PRO A 203 21.68 -6.03 2.05
CA PRO A 203 21.92 -4.73 1.40
C PRO A 203 21.46 -4.69 -0.06
N PHE A 204 21.06 -5.84 -0.62
CA PHE A 204 20.55 -5.98 -1.99
C PHE A 204 19.02 -5.89 -2.07
N LEU A 205 18.36 -5.70 -0.93
CA LEU A 205 16.94 -5.39 -0.84
C LEU A 205 16.77 -4.03 -0.17
N PRO A 206 15.69 -3.30 -0.45
CA PRO A 206 15.38 -2.04 0.22
C PRO A 206 15.34 -2.22 1.72
N ILE A 207 15.87 -1.23 2.45
CA ILE A 207 15.86 -1.21 3.92
C ILE A 207 15.01 -0.04 4.38
N GLY A 208 13.96 -0.37 5.13
CA GLY A 208 13.08 0.56 5.81
C GLY A 208 13.19 0.47 7.32
N TYR A 209 12.24 1.09 8.00
CA TYR A 209 12.05 0.93 9.44
C TYR A 209 10.59 0.57 9.69
N GLY A 210 10.37 -0.56 10.36
CA GLY A 210 9.06 -1.12 10.63
C GLY A 210 9.18 -2.25 11.64
N CYS A 211 8.08 -2.61 12.29
CA CYS A 211 8.09 -3.64 13.34
C CYS A 211 9.17 -3.39 14.43
N CYS A 212 9.39 -2.12 14.79
CA CYS A 212 10.34 -1.64 15.79
C CYS A 212 11.82 -1.90 15.46
N ARG A 213 12.20 -2.04 14.18
CA ARG A 213 13.59 -2.26 13.77
C ARG A 213 13.85 -1.83 12.31
N PRO A 214 15.12 -1.67 11.90
CA PRO A 214 15.45 -1.73 10.49
C PRO A 214 15.02 -3.07 9.90
N ILE A 215 14.36 -3.05 8.75
CA ILE A 215 13.75 -4.22 8.14
C ILE A 215 13.85 -4.13 6.62
N ASN A 216 14.07 -5.26 5.94
CA ASN A 216 13.93 -5.27 4.49
C ASN A 216 12.46 -5.20 4.09
N PHE A 217 12.17 -4.66 2.92
CA PHE A 217 10.86 -4.76 2.30
C PHE A 217 10.97 -5.07 0.82
N LEU A 218 9.90 -5.58 0.24
CA LEU A 218 9.76 -5.80 -1.19
C LEU A 218 8.68 -4.89 -1.73
N GLU A 219 8.94 -4.38 -2.94
CA GLU A 219 7.98 -3.67 -3.75
C GLU A 219 7.71 -4.52 -4.98
N VAL A 220 6.60 -5.25 -4.94
CA VAL A 220 6.18 -6.17 -6.00
C VAL A 220 5.34 -5.38 -7.01
N GLY A 221 5.75 -5.41 -8.27
CA GLY A 221 5.09 -4.68 -9.35
C GLY A 221 3.91 -5.43 -9.97
N PRO A 222 3.09 -4.75 -10.80
CA PRO A 222 3.18 -3.32 -11.09
C PRO A 222 2.78 -2.44 -9.89
N MET A 223 3.46 -1.30 -9.73
CA MET A 223 3.09 -0.30 -8.72
C MET A 223 1.86 0.46 -9.19
N GLU A 224 1.00 0.84 -8.25
CA GLU A 224 -0.09 1.78 -8.49
C GLU A 224 0.41 3.10 -9.10
N ASP A 225 -0.24 3.55 -10.18
CA ASP A 225 0.19 4.69 -11.00
C ASP A 225 0.39 6.00 -10.21
N PHE A 226 -0.38 6.20 -9.14
CA PHE A 226 -0.31 7.40 -8.31
C PHE A 226 0.92 7.43 -7.39
N CYS A 227 1.57 6.28 -7.16
CA CYS A 227 2.78 6.15 -6.36
C CYS A 227 4.09 6.33 -7.16
N LEU A 228 4.00 6.37 -8.50
CA LEU A 228 5.17 6.48 -9.39
C LEU A 228 5.81 7.87 -9.33
N MET A 229 7.14 7.95 -9.41
CA MET A 229 7.84 9.21 -9.61
C MET A 229 7.71 9.65 -11.07
N ARG A 230 6.77 10.57 -11.33
CA ARG A 230 6.55 11.09 -12.68
C ARG A 230 7.47 12.27 -12.97
N LYS A 231 7.60 12.61 -14.26
CA LYS A 231 8.30 13.82 -14.70
C LYS A 231 7.45 15.08 -14.44
N VAL A 232 7.37 15.48 -13.18
CA VAL A 232 6.59 16.64 -12.68
C VAL A 232 7.46 17.51 -11.77
N PRO A 233 7.06 18.75 -11.44
CA PRO A 233 7.73 19.51 -10.39
C PRO A 233 7.70 18.75 -9.07
N HIS A 234 8.85 18.64 -8.40
CA HIS A 234 8.98 17.87 -7.17
C HIS A 234 9.14 18.76 -5.94
N GLY A 235 8.45 18.39 -4.86
CA GLY A 235 8.63 19.00 -3.56
C GLY A 235 9.98 18.65 -2.93
N THR A 236 10.37 19.39 -1.91
CA THR A 236 11.58 19.12 -1.13
C THR A 236 11.26 18.34 0.13
N ILE A 237 12.05 17.31 0.43
CA ILE A 237 12.01 16.60 1.72
C ILE A 237 13.09 17.18 2.64
N ARG A 238 12.67 17.70 3.80
CA ARG A 238 13.57 18.30 4.80
C ARG A 238 13.54 17.48 6.07
N HIS A 239 14.72 17.18 6.59
CA HIS A 239 14.87 16.54 7.90
C HIS A 239 15.18 17.61 8.93
N GLU A 240 14.29 17.73 9.91
CA GLU A 240 14.31 18.78 10.91
C GLU A 240 14.58 18.24 12.30
N TYR A 241 15.24 19.07 13.11
CA TYR A 241 15.60 18.78 14.49
C TYR A 241 15.01 19.87 15.38
N LEU A 242 14.25 19.48 16.39
CA LEU A 242 13.67 20.40 17.37
C LEU A 242 13.95 19.92 18.80
N ASN A 243 14.14 20.86 19.73
CA ASN A 243 14.21 20.51 21.15
C ASN A 243 12.80 20.48 21.70
N SER A 244 12.35 19.30 22.15
CA SER A 244 11.03 19.11 22.75
C SER A 244 11.08 19.42 24.24
N ALA A 245 10.22 20.34 24.68
CA ALA A 245 10.01 20.59 26.11
C ALA A 245 9.24 19.43 26.77
N VAL A 246 8.37 18.76 26.03
CA VAL A 246 7.56 17.63 26.52
C VAL A 246 8.42 16.40 26.81
N THR A 247 9.36 16.04 25.92
CA THR A 247 10.23 14.87 26.11
C THR A 247 11.55 15.21 26.80
N GLY A 248 11.95 16.49 26.79
CA GLY A 248 13.25 16.94 27.28
C GLY A 248 14.42 16.54 26.39
N ARG A 249 14.17 16.16 25.13
CA ARG A 249 15.17 15.67 24.17
C ARG A 249 15.08 16.41 22.84
N THR A 250 16.11 16.26 22.02
CA THR A 250 16.03 16.65 20.61
C THR A 250 15.25 15.59 19.85
N GLU A 251 14.10 15.98 19.32
CA GLU A 251 13.23 15.16 18.46
C GLU A 251 13.45 15.53 17.00
N THR A 252 12.98 14.66 16.10
CA THR A 252 13.08 14.85 14.65
C THR A 252 11.74 14.78 13.95
N CYS A 253 11.60 15.53 12.86
CA CYS A 253 10.49 15.35 11.93
C CYS A 253 10.97 15.51 10.48
N ILE A 254 10.22 14.90 9.56
CA ILE A 254 10.37 15.06 8.12
C ILE A 254 9.28 15.99 7.62
N CYS A 255 9.66 16.98 6.82
CA CYS A 255 8.74 17.92 6.19
C CYS A 255 8.81 17.77 4.67
N TYR A 256 7.69 17.45 4.03
CA TYR A 256 7.50 17.70 2.61
C TYR A 256 7.10 19.16 2.41
N VAL A 257 7.81 19.83 1.52
CA VAL A 257 7.58 21.23 1.15
C VAL A 257 7.25 21.27 -0.34
N PRO A 258 6.10 21.85 -0.76
CA PRO A 258 5.62 21.73 -2.13
C PRO A 258 6.55 22.44 -3.15
N PRO A 259 6.51 22.05 -4.44
CA PRO A 259 7.24 22.73 -5.50
C PRO A 259 6.91 24.23 -5.54
N GLY A 260 7.92 25.07 -5.83
CA GLY A 260 7.74 26.52 -5.92
C GLY A 260 7.77 27.27 -4.59
N TYR A 261 7.94 26.56 -3.47
CA TYR A 261 7.96 27.18 -2.14
C TYR A 261 9.05 28.24 -2.03
N GLU A 262 10.29 27.98 -2.48
CA GLU A 262 11.42 28.90 -2.27
C GLU A 262 11.37 30.16 -3.14
N GLU A 263 10.67 30.09 -4.27
CA GLU A 263 10.48 31.21 -5.19
C GLU A 263 9.31 32.12 -4.79
N GLY A 264 8.42 31.65 -3.90
CA GLY A 264 7.19 32.33 -3.52
C GLY A 264 7.19 32.90 -2.11
N GLU A 265 6.28 33.85 -1.88
CA GLU A 265 6.02 34.45 -0.56
C GLU A 265 4.72 33.93 0.10
N GLU A 266 4.02 33.01 -0.58
CA GLU A 266 2.73 32.47 -0.14
C GLU A 266 2.85 31.67 1.17
N GLU A 267 1.78 31.70 1.96
CA GLU A 267 1.61 30.85 3.14
C GLU A 267 0.78 29.61 2.82
N TYR A 268 1.23 28.45 3.28
CA TYR A 268 0.65 27.15 2.95
C TYR A 268 -0.15 26.56 4.13
N PRO A 269 -1.24 25.82 3.87
CA PRO A 269 -1.83 24.96 4.88
C PRO A 269 -0.88 23.80 5.25
N VAL A 270 -1.15 23.15 6.38
CA VAL A 270 -0.29 22.08 6.92
C VAL A 270 -1.11 20.82 7.24
N LEU A 271 -0.65 19.69 6.72
CA LEU A 271 -1.07 18.36 7.13
C LEU A 271 -0.03 17.77 8.07
N TYR A 272 -0.42 17.43 9.29
CA TYR A 272 0.38 16.59 10.20
C TYR A 272 -0.01 15.13 9.97
N LEU A 273 0.95 14.29 9.57
CA LEU A 273 0.71 12.94 9.08
C LEU A 273 1.51 11.91 9.90
N GLN A 274 0.81 11.04 10.63
CA GLN A 274 1.40 10.10 11.59
C GLN A 274 1.46 8.66 11.08
N HIS A 275 2.54 7.96 11.46
CA HIS A 275 2.79 6.56 11.12
C HIS A 275 2.20 5.60 12.18
N GLY A 276 2.34 4.30 11.95
CA GLY A 276 1.84 3.25 12.84
C GLY A 276 2.83 2.85 13.93
N PHE A 277 2.41 1.90 14.78
CA PHE A 277 3.27 1.34 15.82
C PHE A 277 4.49 0.63 15.19
N GLY A 278 5.68 0.91 15.72
CA GLY A 278 6.92 0.28 15.29
C GLY A 278 7.51 0.85 13.99
N GLU A 279 6.94 1.92 13.48
CA GLU A 279 7.49 2.74 12.39
C GLU A 279 8.13 4.02 12.96
N ASN A 280 8.50 4.97 12.10
CA ASN A 280 9.06 6.26 12.50
C ASN A 280 8.72 7.37 11.49
N GLU A 281 9.25 8.58 11.67
CA GLU A 281 8.99 9.77 10.86
C GLU A 281 9.29 9.63 9.37
N ARG A 282 10.03 8.58 8.97
CA ARG A 282 10.43 8.30 7.59
C ARG A 282 9.43 7.41 6.84
N GLY A 283 8.51 6.78 7.57
CA GLY A 283 7.54 5.79 7.06
C GLY A 283 6.83 6.25 5.79
N TRP A 284 6.17 7.40 5.90
CA TRP A 284 5.34 7.97 4.83
C TRP A 284 6.12 8.38 3.58
N ILE A 285 7.42 8.67 3.67
CA ILE A 285 8.26 8.96 2.51
C ILE A 285 8.63 7.69 1.77
N TRP A 286 9.20 6.70 2.48
CA TRP A 286 9.80 5.54 1.83
C TRP A 286 8.77 4.45 1.54
N GLN A 287 8.06 3.99 2.56
CA GLN A 287 7.01 2.98 2.41
C GLN A 287 5.73 3.62 1.89
N GLY A 288 5.40 4.83 2.33
CA GLY A 288 4.17 5.52 1.93
C GLY A 288 4.21 6.26 0.60
N LYS A 289 5.40 6.58 0.07
CA LYS A 289 5.58 7.35 -1.18
C LYS A 289 4.77 8.66 -1.22
N VAL A 290 4.45 9.26 -0.07
CA VAL A 290 3.52 10.40 0.02
C VAL A 290 3.98 11.60 -0.80
N ASN A 291 5.29 11.78 -0.96
CA ASN A 291 5.87 12.84 -1.78
C ASN A 291 5.58 12.65 -3.27
N HIS A 292 5.64 11.41 -3.79
CA HIS A 292 5.27 11.13 -5.19
C HIS A 292 3.77 11.35 -5.38
N ILE A 293 2.96 10.83 -4.45
CA ILE A 293 1.50 10.98 -4.47
C ILE A 293 1.13 12.47 -4.50
N MET A 294 1.72 13.27 -3.62
CA MET A 294 1.47 14.71 -3.53
C MET A 294 1.95 15.45 -4.78
N ASP A 295 3.17 15.20 -5.28
CA ASP A 295 3.69 15.83 -6.50
C ASP A 295 2.81 15.53 -7.72
N ASN A 296 2.35 14.28 -7.86
CA ASN A 296 1.46 13.85 -8.93
C ASN A 296 0.11 14.56 -8.84
N LEU A 297 -0.50 14.61 -7.65
CA LEU A 297 -1.77 15.30 -7.43
C LEU A 297 -1.66 16.81 -7.68
N LEU A 298 -0.53 17.44 -7.35
CA LEU A 298 -0.27 18.84 -7.64
C LEU A 298 -0.14 19.11 -9.14
N ALA A 299 0.58 18.25 -9.87
CA ALA A 299 0.69 18.35 -11.31
C ALA A 299 -0.66 18.17 -12.02
N GLU A 300 -1.52 17.31 -11.46
CA GLU A 300 -2.90 17.11 -11.91
C GLU A 300 -3.87 18.22 -11.46
N LYS A 301 -3.41 19.17 -10.63
CA LYS A 301 -4.23 20.23 -10.01
C LYS A 301 -5.41 19.70 -9.19
N ARG A 302 -5.21 18.54 -8.55
CA ARG A 302 -6.22 17.84 -7.74
C ARG A 302 -6.01 18.00 -6.24
N ALA A 303 -4.91 18.60 -5.81
CA ALA A 303 -4.65 18.92 -4.40
C ALA A 303 -4.23 20.38 -4.25
N VAL A 304 -4.53 20.96 -3.09
CA VAL A 304 -4.01 22.27 -2.69
C VAL A 304 -2.53 22.11 -2.29
N PRO A 305 -1.60 22.95 -2.78
CA PRO A 305 -0.22 22.97 -2.27
C PRO A 305 -0.19 23.13 -0.75
N MET A 306 0.45 22.20 -0.05
CA MET A 306 0.49 22.17 1.42
C MET A 306 1.82 21.63 1.93
N LEU A 307 2.19 21.98 3.17
CA LEU A 307 3.24 21.27 3.89
C LEU A 307 2.68 19.95 4.45
N ILE A 308 3.49 18.89 4.42
CA ILE A 308 3.19 17.64 5.13
C ILE A 308 4.29 17.39 6.15
N VAL A 309 3.92 17.34 7.43
CA VAL A 309 4.83 17.17 8.56
C VAL A 309 4.64 15.78 9.15
N MET A 310 5.69 14.98 9.12
CA MET A 310 5.74 13.60 9.62
C MET A 310 6.73 13.55 10.78
N ALA A 311 6.26 13.26 11.99
CA ALA A 311 7.10 13.20 13.19
C ALA A 311 7.07 11.79 13.79
N ASP A 312 8.01 11.48 14.69
CA ASP A 312 8.02 10.19 15.37
C ASP A 312 6.92 10.14 16.45
N GLY A 313 5.89 9.33 16.19
CA GLY A 313 4.77 9.08 17.10
C GLY A 313 5.08 8.07 18.21
N MET A 314 6.23 7.38 18.15
CA MET A 314 6.66 6.38 19.13
C MET A 314 7.40 7.02 20.31
N VAL A 315 6.76 7.99 20.97
CA VAL A 315 7.40 8.82 22.00
C VAL A 315 7.79 7.99 23.23
N MET A 316 9.10 7.95 23.49
CA MET A 316 9.70 7.19 24.59
C MET A 316 9.97 8.09 25.79
N THR A 317 9.48 7.72 26.98
CA THR A 317 9.68 8.48 28.22
C THR A 317 10.46 7.70 29.27
N ASP A 318 11.17 8.43 30.15
CA ASP A 318 11.90 7.87 31.29
C ASP A 318 10.93 7.65 32.46
N CYS A 319 10.76 6.39 32.87
CA CYS A 319 9.93 5.98 34.01
C CYS A 319 10.76 5.59 35.24
N GLY A 320 12.01 6.03 35.32
CA GLY A 320 12.96 5.76 36.40
C GLY A 320 14.23 5.03 35.90
N PRO A 321 15.21 4.80 36.80
CA PRO A 321 16.54 4.32 36.42
C PRO A 321 16.50 3.07 35.53
N GLY A 322 16.96 3.22 34.29
CA GLY A 322 17.04 2.14 33.29
C GLY A 322 15.70 1.72 32.67
N LYS A 323 14.61 2.45 32.91
CA LYS A 323 13.26 2.12 32.42
C LYS A 323 12.77 3.18 31.45
N ILE A 324 13.05 3.01 30.17
CA ILE A 324 12.41 3.79 29.11
C ILE A 324 11.20 3.00 28.60
N ARG A 325 10.03 3.63 28.52
CA ARG A 325 8.81 3.01 28.00
C ARG A 325 8.17 3.88 26.95
N LEU A 326 7.54 3.23 25.97
CA LEU A 326 6.66 3.91 25.04
C LEU A 326 5.45 4.46 25.79
N LYS A 327 5.16 5.74 25.59
CA LYS A 327 3.96 6.40 26.11
C LYS A 327 3.08 6.83 24.94
N GLN A 328 2.17 5.93 24.55
CA GLN A 328 1.39 6.02 23.30
C GLN A 328 0.49 7.26 23.22
N ASP A 329 0.09 7.80 24.36
CA ASP A 329 -0.76 8.98 24.53
C ASP A 329 0.01 10.29 24.67
N LEU A 330 1.35 10.27 24.63
CA LEU A 330 2.18 11.48 24.81
C LEU A 330 2.37 12.29 23.52
N PHE A 331 2.32 11.65 22.36
CA PHE A 331 2.52 12.33 21.08
C PHE A 331 1.59 13.55 20.86
N PRO A 332 0.28 13.51 21.20
CA PRO A 332 -0.57 14.69 21.15
C PRO A 332 0.01 15.94 21.85
N GLU A 333 0.65 15.77 23.01
CA GLU A 333 1.29 16.87 23.73
C GLU A 333 2.53 17.37 22.99
N VAL A 334 3.39 16.45 22.51
CA VAL A 334 4.58 16.80 21.69
C VAL A 334 4.18 17.58 20.44
N LEU A 335 3.11 17.15 19.76
CA LEU A 335 2.63 17.83 18.56
C LEU A 335 2.19 19.27 18.86
N VAL A 336 1.33 19.43 19.87
CA VAL A 336 0.71 20.73 20.19
C VAL A 336 1.69 21.71 20.80
N GLN A 337 2.53 21.25 21.72
CA GLN A 337 3.40 22.13 22.51
C GLN A 337 4.73 22.41 21.82
N ASP A 338 5.26 21.47 21.02
CA ASP A 338 6.61 21.58 20.45
C ASP A 338 6.59 21.67 18.91
N ILE A 339 5.95 20.70 18.24
CA ILE A 339 6.08 20.59 16.76
C ILE A 339 5.30 21.69 16.04
N ILE A 340 4.02 21.94 16.38
CA ILE A 340 3.23 22.99 15.75
C ILE A 340 3.92 24.36 15.86
N PRO A 341 4.34 24.81 17.07
CA PRO A 341 5.07 26.07 17.20
C PRO A 341 6.40 26.12 16.43
N PHE A 342 7.12 25.00 16.37
CA PHE A 342 8.36 24.90 15.60
C PHE A 342 8.09 25.12 14.10
N ILE A 343 7.09 24.44 13.54
CA ILE A 343 6.72 24.55 12.13
C ILE A 343 6.25 25.97 11.80
N GLU A 344 5.37 26.55 12.63
CA GLU A 344 4.84 27.91 12.44
C GLU A 344 5.86 29.03 12.57
N LYS A 345 7.00 28.75 13.21
CA LYS A 345 8.13 29.67 13.31
C LYS A 345 9.08 29.54 12.12
N LYS A 346 9.25 28.32 11.60
CA LYS A 346 10.28 28.01 10.59
C LYS A 346 9.75 28.10 9.15
N TYR A 347 8.48 27.81 8.95
CA TYR A 347 7.85 27.73 7.62
C TYR A 347 6.76 28.80 7.43
N ARG A 348 6.51 29.17 6.17
CA ARG A 348 5.40 30.05 5.77
C ARG A 348 4.11 29.25 5.76
N VAL A 349 3.45 29.22 6.91
CA VAL A 349 2.24 28.42 7.10
C VAL A 349 1.10 29.24 7.69
N LYS A 350 -0.10 28.91 7.25
CA LYS A 350 -1.34 29.44 7.83
C LYS A 350 -1.61 28.76 9.17
N LYS A 351 -1.90 29.56 10.19
CA LYS A 351 -1.89 29.11 11.61
C LYS A 351 -3.27 28.84 12.19
N ASP A 352 -4.34 29.15 11.46
CA ASP A 352 -5.69 28.88 11.91
C ASP A 352 -6.11 27.43 11.63
N ARG A 353 -7.13 26.95 12.34
CA ARG A 353 -7.59 25.56 12.20
C ARG A 353 -8.09 25.20 10.81
N GLN A 354 -8.61 26.16 10.04
CA GLN A 354 -9.13 25.91 8.70
C GLN A 354 -8.03 25.48 7.73
N HIS A 355 -6.77 25.78 8.06
CA HIS A 355 -5.59 25.43 7.27
C HIS A 355 -4.70 24.38 7.96
N ARG A 356 -5.23 23.68 8.96
CA ARG A 356 -4.51 22.62 9.68
C ARG A 356 -5.29 21.30 9.67
N ALA A 357 -4.65 20.28 9.12
CA ALA A 357 -5.15 18.92 9.06
C ALA A 357 -4.31 17.98 9.91
N MET A 358 -4.93 16.92 10.42
CA MET A 358 -4.27 15.81 11.09
C MET A 358 -4.73 14.49 10.47
N ALA A 359 -3.79 13.60 10.16
CA ALA A 359 -4.12 12.25 9.74
C ALA A 359 -3.08 11.25 10.25
N GLY A 360 -3.45 9.96 10.27
CA GLY A 360 -2.49 8.92 10.57
C GLY A 360 -3.04 7.52 10.39
N LEU A 361 -2.12 6.56 10.34
CA LEU A 361 -2.42 5.15 10.16
C LEU A 361 -2.32 4.37 11.48
N SER A 362 -3.20 3.39 11.71
CA SER A 362 -3.13 2.48 12.88
C SER A 362 -2.98 3.24 14.21
N MET A 363 -1.86 3.10 14.93
CA MET A 363 -1.54 3.92 16.12
C MET A 363 -1.64 5.42 15.86
N GLY A 364 -1.11 5.91 14.74
CA GLY A 364 -1.19 7.32 14.34
C GLY A 364 -2.63 7.79 14.10
N SER A 365 -3.56 6.88 13.74
CA SER A 365 -4.98 7.22 13.65
C SER A 365 -5.61 7.46 15.04
N VAL A 366 -5.21 6.67 16.04
CA VAL A 366 -5.68 6.86 17.43
C VAL A 366 -5.14 8.17 17.99
N GLN A 367 -3.86 8.47 17.72
CA GLN A 367 -3.25 9.76 18.06
C GLN A 367 -3.97 10.91 17.36
N THR A 368 -4.35 10.73 16.10
CA THR A 368 -5.17 11.69 15.35
C THR A 368 -6.54 11.90 16.02
N SER A 369 -7.27 10.84 16.34
CA SER A 369 -8.58 10.94 17.01
C SER A 369 -8.47 11.65 18.37
N MET A 370 -7.44 11.33 19.17
CA MET A 370 -7.16 12.02 20.42
C MET A 370 -6.92 13.51 20.22
N LEU A 371 -6.12 13.90 19.22
CA LEU A 371 -5.86 15.31 18.89
C LEU A 371 -7.12 16.05 18.46
N LEU A 372 -7.94 15.44 17.60
CA LEU A 372 -9.20 16.05 17.14
C LEU A 372 -10.19 16.27 18.31
N GLY A 373 -10.30 15.32 19.23
CA GLY A 373 -11.21 15.42 20.38
C GLY A 373 -10.69 16.28 21.54
N LYS A 374 -9.36 16.30 21.78
CA LYS A 374 -8.74 17.11 22.86
C LYS A 374 -8.45 18.54 22.42
N HIS A 375 -8.19 18.76 21.13
CA HIS A 375 -7.84 20.05 20.55
C HIS A 375 -8.68 20.40 19.30
N PRO A 376 -10.02 20.37 19.38
CA PRO A 376 -10.88 20.71 18.24
C PRO A 376 -10.65 22.15 17.74
N GLU A 377 -10.11 23.04 18.58
CA GLU A 377 -9.74 24.41 18.23
C GLU A 377 -8.54 24.50 17.27
N LEU A 378 -7.73 23.44 17.14
CA LEU A 378 -6.52 23.45 16.31
C LEU A 378 -6.70 22.85 14.93
N PHE A 379 -7.67 21.95 14.75
CA PHE A 379 -7.84 21.17 13.52
C PHE A 379 -9.29 21.22 13.03
N SER A 380 -9.48 21.32 11.71
CA SER A 380 -10.80 21.14 11.06
C SER A 380 -10.83 20.01 10.04
N TRP A 381 -9.72 19.29 9.85
CA TRP A 381 -9.61 18.20 8.89
C TRP A 381 -8.92 16.99 9.55
N GLY A 382 -9.57 15.82 9.50
CA GLY A 382 -9.13 14.60 10.17
C GLY A 382 -9.10 13.42 9.21
N GLY A 383 -8.04 12.59 9.25
CA GLY A 383 -7.94 11.35 8.46
C GLY A 383 -7.51 10.15 9.31
N LEU A 384 -8.36 9.13 9.39
CA LEU A 384 -8.11 7.89 10.15
C LEU A 384 -7.92 6.72 9.17
N PHE A 385 -6.70 6.23 9.01
CA PHE A 385 -6.36 5.16 8.06
C PHE A 385 -6.11 3.84 8.82
N SER A 386 -6.80 2.76 8.44
CA SER A 386 -6.84 1.49 9.20
C SER A 386 -6.92 1.75 10.70
N GLY A 387 -7.90 2.55 11.08
CA GLY A 387 -7.80 3.36 12.27
C GLY A 387 -9.12 3.62 12.97
N PHE A 388 -9.03 4.29 14.12
CA PHE A 388 -10.09 4.24 15.12
C PHE A 388 -10.41 5.61 15.70
N LEU A 389 -11.70 5.87 15.94
CA LEU A 389 -12.14 6.94 16.83
C LEU A 389 -11.83 6.56 18.27
N HIS A 390 -12.18 5.33 18.67
CA HIS A 390 -11.85 4.81 19.99
C HIS A 390 -10.34 4.58 20.13
N ASN A 391 -9.81 4.96 21.28
CA ASN A 391 -8.50 4.49 21.70
C ASN A 391 -8.62 3.01 22.10
N ILE A 392 -7.94 2.16 21.33
CA ILE A 392 -7.87 0.72 21.55
C ILE A 392 -6.47 0.26 21.95
N ILE A 393 -5.56 1.20 22.23
CA ILE A 393 -4.14 0.92 22.42
C ILE A 393 -3.74 1.18 23.88
N GLY A 394 -2.97 0.25 24.45
CA GLY A 394 -2.50 0.29 25.82
C GLY A 394 -3.32 -0.59 26.77
N GLU A 395 -2.85 -0.75 28.00
CA GLU A 395 -3.48 -1.64 29.00
C GLU A 395 -4.81 -1.07 29.54
N ASN A 396 -4.95 0.25 29.61
CA ASN A 396 -6.14 0.96 30.05
C ASN A 396 -6.37 2.20 29.16
N PRO A 397 -6.94 2.02 27.95
CA PRO A 397 -7.05 3.12 27.00
C PRO A 397 -8.02 4.19 27.51
N ASP A 398 -7.52 5.41 27.66
CA ASP A 398 -8.36 6.58 27.91
C ASP A 398 -9.12 6.97 26.62
N ASN A 399 -10.43 7.06 26.74
CA ASN A 399 -11.36 7.43 25.67
C ASN A 399 -12.10 8.75 25.97
N SER A 400 -11.61 9.55 26.93
CA SER A 400 -12.20 10.83 27.32
C SER A 400 -12.33 11.83 26.16
N HIS A 401 -11.48 11.76 25.14
CA HIS A 401 -11.58 12.60 23.93
C HIS A 401 -12.90 12.40 23.18
N LEU A 402 -13.52 11.23 23.29
CA LEU A 402 -14.81 10.94 22.66
C LEU A 402 -15.97 11.72 23.27
N ASP A 403 -15.85 12.23 24.50
CA ASP A 403 -16.85 13.12 25.10
C ASP A 403 -17.01 14.43 24.30
N THR A 404 -15.94 14.86 23.63
CA THR A 404 -15.98 15.97 22.66
C THR A 404 -16.48 15.49 21.31
N VAL A 405 -15.94 14.37 20.79
CA VAL A 405 -16.27 13.87 19.44
C VAL A 405 -17.77 13.58 19.29
N ARG A 406 -18.43 13.06 20.33
CA ARG A 406 -19.87 12.73 20.30
C ARG A 406 -20.81 13.94 20.32
N LYS A 407 -20.27 15.16 20.49
CA LYS A 407 -21.07 16.38 20.56
C LYS A 407 -21.38 16.88 19.15
N PRO A 408 -22.61 17.33 18.84
CA PRO A 408 -22.94 17.88 17.53
C PRO A 408 -22.02 19.03 17.10
N GLU A 409 -21.53 19.82 18.05
CA GLU A 409 -20.59 20.92 17.82
C GLU A 409 -19.29 20.44 17.19
N PHE A 410 -18.82 19.23 17.53
CA PHE A 410 -17.61 18.66 16.91
C PHE A 410 -17.84 18.46 15.41
N SER A 411 -18.89 17.73 15.03
CA SER A 411 -19.24 17.48 13.62
C SER A 411 -19.48 18.76 12.84
N GLN A 412 -20.11 19.77 13.45
CA GLN A 412 -20.35 21.08 12.82
C GLN A 412 -19.06 21.88 12.63
N SER A 413 -18.08 21.68 13.51
CA SER A 413 -16.80 22.39 13.47
C SER A 413 -15.80 21.76 12.50
N MET A 414 -15.96 20.49 12.12
CA MET A 414 -15.07 19.77 11.22
C MET A 414 -15.50 19.98 9.77
N ASN A 415 -14.55 20.34 8.90
CA ASN A 415 -14.77 20.40 7.46
C ASN A 415 -14.72 19.00 6.85
N LEU A 416 -13.84 18.14 7.38
CA LEU A 416 -13.71 16.75 6.94
C LEU A 416 -13.27 15.86 8.09
N LEU A 417 -13.96 14.73 8.24
CA LEU A 417 -13.46 13.57 8.97
C LEU A 417 -13.49 12.39 8.01
N PHE A 418 -12.33 11.89 7.64
CA PHE A 418 -12.16 10.74 6.74
C PHE A 418 -11.81 9.49 7.55
N ARG A 419 -12.42 8.36 7.20
CA ARG A 419 -12.18 7.05 7.80
C ARG A 419 -12.02 6.02 6.69
N GLY A 420 -10.86 5.36 6.61
CA GLY A 420 -10.53 4.39 5.56
C GLY A 420 -9.94 3.11 6.14
N MET A 421 -10.35 1.92 5.68
CA MET A 421 -9.79 0.63 6.12
C MET A 421 -9.83 -0.43 5.02
N GLY A 422 -8.87 -1.37 5.06
CA GLY A 422 -8.86 -2.56 4.22
C GLY A 422 -9.87 -3.62 4.68
N ARG A 423 -10.55 -4.31 3.76
CA ARG A 423 -11.58 -5.31 4.07
C ARG A 423 -11.04 -6.57 4.76
N GLN A 424 -9.76 -6.84 4.59
CA GLN A 424 -9.06 -7.96 5.21
C GLN A 424 -8.23 -7.50 6.42
N ASP A 425 -8.41 -6.26 6.88
CA ASP A 425 -7.73 -5.72 8.06
C ASP A 425 -8.21 -6.46 9.33
N GLY A 426 -7.26 -6.89 10.17
CA GLY A 426 -7.55 -7.62 11.41
C GLY A 426 -8.37 -6.82 12.42
N PHE A 427 -8.46 -5.49 12.26
CA PHE A 427 -9.24 -4.60 13.11
C PHE A 427 -10.60 -4.19 12.52
N TRP A 428 -11.09 -4.90 11.50
CA TRP A 428 -12.38 -4.60 10.85
C TRP A 428 -13.54 -4.43 11.84
N LYS A 429 -13.61 -5.29 12.86
CA LYS A 429 -14.65 -5.20 13.88
C LYS A 429 -14.65 -3.88 14.64
N ASN A 430 -13.46 -3.34 14.97
CA ASN A 430 -13.35 -2.04 15.63
C ASN A 430 -13.79 -0.90 14.70
N PHE A 431 -13.55 -1.03 13.40
CA PHE A 431 -14.03 -0.09 12.40
C PHE A 431 -15.56 -0.06 12.32
N GLU A 432 -16.22 -1.22 12.39
CA GLU A 432 -17.68 -1.33 12.47
C GLU A 432 -18.24 -0.79 13.79
N GLU A 433 -17.54 -1.00 14.92
CA GLU A 433 -17.91 -0.41 16.21
C GLU A 433 -17.88 1.13 16.16
N ASP A 434 -16.89 1.71 15.48
CA ASP A 434 -16.83 3.15 15.23
C ASP A 434 -17.90 3.65 14.25
N ASP A 435 -18.33 2.82 13.29
CA ASP A 435 -19.48 3.15 12.43
C ASP A 435 -20.74 3.29 13.26
N ALA A 436 -21.01 2.33 14.14
CA ALA A 436 -22.14 2.41 15.07
C ALA A 436 -22.05 3.62 16.01
N PHE A 437 -20.84 4.00 16.43
CA PHE A 437 -20.63 5.23 17.21
C PHE A 437 -20.96 6.48 16.39
N CYS A 438 -20.48 6.57 15.15
CA CYS A 438 -20.79 7.69 14.26
C CYS A 438 -22.29 7.83 14.01
N GLU A 439 -22.98 6.71 13.72
CA GLU A 439 -24.43 6.71 13.50
C GLU A 439 -25.19 7.15 14.75
N LYS A 440 -24.81 6.63 15.92
CA LYS A 440 -25.49 6.93 17.19
C LYS A 440 -25.40 8.40 17.58
N TYR A 441 -24.27 9.05 17.32
CA TYR A 441 -24.00 10.42 17.75
C TYR A 441 -23.99 11.45 16.60
N ASP A 442 -24.42 11.05 15.39
CA ASP A 442 -24.40 11.88 14.18
C ASP A 442 -23.02 12.50 13.90
N VAL A 443 -21.96 11.68 14.06
CA VAL A 443 -20.60 12.08 13.72
C VAL A 443 -20.40 11.97 12.21
N LYS A 444 -20.42 13.12 11.53
CA LYS A 444 -20.28 13.18 10.07
C LYS A 444 -18.88 12.77 9.65
N CYS A 445 -18.78 11.75 8.80
CA CYS A 445 -17.51 11.31 8.24
C CYS A 445 -17.67 10.77 6.80
N VAL A 446 -16.58 10.86 6.04
CA VAL A 446 -16.40 10.17 4.76
C VAL A 446 -15.79 8.81 5.05
N ARG A 447 -16.56 7.75 4.83
CA ARG A 447 -16.13 6.36 5.02
C ARG A 447 -15.68 5.75 3.71
N ARG A 448 -14.50 5.12 3.69
CA ARG A 448 -13.94 4.38 2.54
C ARG A 448 -13.49 2.98 2.96
N GLU A 449 -13.66 2.05 2.05
CA GLU A 449 -13.17 0.68 2.19
C GLU A 449 -12.26 0.37 1.01
N TYR A 450 -11.21 -0.40 1.26
CA TYR A 450 -10.24 -0.83 0.26
C TYR A 450 -10.09 -2.34 0.30
N GLU A 451 -9.66 -2.95 -0.79
CA GLU A 451 -9.13 -4.31 -0.74
C GLU A 451 -7.71 -4.26 -0.16
N GLY A 452 -7.39 -5.18 0.74
CA GLY A 452 -6.11 -5.29 1.43
C GLY A 452 -6.24 -5.46 2.96
N GLY A 453 -5.10 -5.76 3.59
CA GLY A 453 -4.98 -5.94 5.03
C GLY A 453 -4.54 -4.68 5.77
N HIS A 454 -3.88 -4.89 6.91
CA HIS A 454 -3.35 -3.82 7.75
C HIS A 454 -1.93 -3.41 7.33
N ASP A 455 -1.80 -2.84 6.13
CA ASP A 455 -0.49 -2.58 5.51
C ASP A 455 -0.46 -1.36 4.58
N TRP A 456 0.74 -1.03 4.09
CA TRP A 456 1.00 0.15 3.25
C TRP A 456 0.24 0.14 1.92
N ASN A 457 -0.22 -1.01 1.41
CA ASN A 457 -1.02 -1.05 0.19
C ASN A 457 -2.36 -0.33 0.36
N VAL A 458 -2.95 -0.45 1.55
CA VAL A 458 -4.18 0.28 1.92
C VAL A 458 -3.87 1.72 2.26
N TRP A 459 -2.82 1.99 3.05
CA TRP A 459 -2.55 3.36 3.53
C TRP A 459 -2.14 4.33 2.42
N ARG A 460 -1.47 3.83 1.37
CA ARG A 460 -1.20 4.60 0.13
C ARG A 460 -2.49 5.03 -0.56
N LYS A 461 -3.49 4.14 -0.65
CA LYS A 461 -4.80 4.45 -1.23
C LYS A 461 -5.57 5.45 -0.37
N CYS A 462 -5.54 5.27 0.96
CA CYS A 462 -6.15 6.21 1.90
C CYS A 462 -5.59 7.64 1.75
N ILE A 463 -4.26 7.82 1.74
CA ILE A 463 -3.67 9.17 1.63
C ILE A 463 -3.90 9.79 0.25
N HIS A 464 -3.88 8.98 -0.81
CA HIS A 464 -4.20 9.41 -2.17
C HIS A 464 -5.63 9.97 -2.27
N ASP A 465 -6.61 9.32 -1.66
CA ASP A 465 -8.00 9.77 -1.68
C ASP A 465 -8.24 10.96 -0.74
N PHE A 466 -7.49 11.04 0.36
CA PHE A 466 -7.64 12.07 1.38
C PHE A 466 -7.07 13.43 0.94
N LEU A 467 -5.88 13.46 0.35
CA LEU A 467 -5.18 14.71 -0.01
C LEU A 467 -6.01 15.66 -0.89
N PRO A 468 -6.74 15.20 -1.92
CA PRO A 468 -7.62 16.05 -2.73
C PRO A 468 -8.80 16.68 -1.99
N MET A 469 -9.19 16.13 -0.84
CA MET A 469 -10.32 16.60 -0.05
C MET A 469 -9.94 17.68 0.97
N LEU A 470 -8.65 18.00 1.08
CA LEU A 470 -8.15 18.95 2.07
C LEU A 470 -8.15 20.39 1.55
N PHE A 471 -8.57 21.31 2.42
CA PHE A 471 -8.46 22.76 2.22
C PHE A 471 -9.21 23.30 0.99
N CYS A 472 -10.26 22.59 0.56
CA CYS A 472 -11.11 22.93 -0.57
C CYS A 472 -12.43 23.59 -0.19
#